data_AF-A0A356VYJ1-F1
#
_entry.id   AF-A0A356VYJ1-F1
#
_cell.length_a   1.000
_cell.length_b   1.000
_cell.length_c   1.000
_cell.angle_alpha   90.00
_cell.angle_beta   90.00
_cell.angle_gamma   90.00
#
_symmetry.space_group_name_H-M   'P 1'
#
loop_
_entity.id
_entity.type
_entity.pdbx_description
1 polymer ?
#
loop_
_entity_poly.entity_id
_entity_poly.type
_entity_poly.pdbx_seq_one_letter_code
_entity_poly.pdbx_strand_id
1 'polypeptide(L)'
;MEALQTGFAVYRNSVDDINRAARRDPRRFVLRTERAYRKNIEEIARRIAAGSPQCRIAMLAGPSSSGKTTTAHMLADALRRAGVGSVSLSLDDFFLG
;
A
#
# COMPACT_ATOMS: atom_id res chain seq x y z
N MET A 1 22.43 4.46 4.12
CA MET A 1 21.01 4.83 4.31
C MET A 1 20.39 3.76 5.17
N GLU A 2 20.02 4.08 6.40
CA GLU A 2 19.33 3.14 7.27
C GLU A 2 17.86 3.04 6.81
N ALA A 3 17.39 1.81 6.59
CA ALA A 3 16.01 1.60 6.18
C ALA A 3 15.08 2.03 7.32
N LEU A 4 14.06 2.85 7.01
CA LEU A 4 12.98 3.12 7.95
C LEU A 4 12.39 1.79 8.42
N GLN A 5 12.61 1.43 9.70
CA GLN A 5 12.01 0.22 10.26
C GLN A 5 10.49 0.39 10.29
N THR A 6 9.81 -0.30 9.39
CA THR A 6 8.36 -0.30 9.32
C THR A 6 7.83 -1.49 10.12
N GLY A 7 7.05 -1.23 11.18
CA GLY A 7 6.19 -2.27 11.74
C GLY A 7 5.27 -2.75 10.63
N PHE A 8 5.49 -3.98 10.16
CA PHE A 8 4.70 -4.56 9.07
C PHE A 8 3.40 -5.13 9.64
N ALA A 9 2.26 -4.74 9.05
CA ALA A 9 1.01 -5.44 9.29
C ALA A 9 1.09 -6.82 8.62
N VAL A 10 1.13 -7.89 9.42
CA VAL A 10 1.06 -9.26 8.91
C VAL A 10 -0.41 -9.65 8.78
N TYR A 11 -0.87 -9.81 7.54
CA TYR A 11 -2.21 -10.32 7.26
C TYR A 11 -2.21 -11.84 7.32
N ARG A 12 -2.94 -12.40 8.31
CA ARG A 12 -3.27 -13.81 8.33
C ARG A 12 -4.68 -13.98 7.78
N ASN A 13 -4.77 -14.43 6.54
CA ASN A 13 -6.05 -14.69 5.89
C ASN A 13 -6.35 -16.20 5.92
N SER A 14 -7.60 -16.54 6.20
CA SER A 14 -8.13 -17.91 6.08
C SER A 14 -9.19 -17.95 4.99
N VAL A 15 -9.14 -18.95 4.11
CA VAL A 15 -10.13 -19.16 3.06
C VAL A 15 -11.52 -19.36 3.67
N ASP A 16 -11.62 -20.07 4.79
CA ASP A 16 -12.89 -20.29 5.50
C ASP A 16 -13.46 -18.99 6.07
N ASP A 17 -12.60 -18.13 6.60
CA ASP A 17 -13.02 -16.83 7.13
C ASP A 17 -13.49 -15.88 6.04
N ILE A 18 -12.77 -15.86 4.91
CA ILE A 18 -13.15 -15.09 3.72
C ILE A 18 -14.51 -15.58 3.21
N ASN A 19 -14.68 -16.89 3.01
CA ASN A 19 -15.92 -17.48 2.52
C ASN A 19 -17.10 -17.20 3.46
N ARG A 20 -16.90 -17.34 4.77
CA ARG A 20 -17.92 -17.04 5.77
C ARG A 20 -18.32 -15.57 5.75
N ALA A 21 -17.35 -14.65 5.67
CA ALA A 21 -17.62 -13.22 5.61
C ALA A 21 -18.35 -12.82 4.32
N ALA A 22 -17.91 -13.37 3.18
CA ALA A 22 -18.51 -13.12 1.88
C ALA A 22 -19.96 -13.63 1.79
N ARG A 23 -20.27 -14.79 2.40
CA ARG A 23 -21.65 -15.33 2.42
C ARG A 23 -22.56 -14.58 3.39
N ARG A 24 -22.04 -14.14 4.54
CA ARG A 24 -22.84 -13.51 5.60
C ARG A 24 -23.27 -12.09 5.24
N ASP A 25 -22.33 -11.27 4.76
CA ASP A 25 -22.58 -9.88 4.39
C ASP A 25 -21.47 -9.41 3.42
N PRO A 26 -21.63 -9.67 2.11
CA PRO A 26 -20.62 -9.38 1.11
C PRO A 26 -20.28 -7.88 1.06
N ARG A 27 -21.29 -7.01 1.20
CA ARG A 27 -21.10 -5.55 1.16
C ARG A 27 -20.23 -5.09 2.33
N ARG A 28 -20.55 -5.53 3.55
CA ARG A 28 -19.75 -5.18 4.73
C ARG A 28 -18.35 -5.78 4.67
N PHE A 29 -18.20 -6.98 4.13
CA PHE A 29 -16.89 -7.60 3.91
C PHE A 29 -16.02 -6.72 3.02
N VAL A 30 -16.50 -6.36 1.82
CA VAL A 30 -15.78 -5.48 0.88
C VAL A 30 -15.45 -4.14 1.55
N LEU A 31 -16.43 -3.46 2.14
CA LEU A 31 -16.22 -2.16 2.77
C LEU A 31 -15.16 -2.19 3.89
N ARG A 32 -15.13 -3.27 4.68
CA ARG A 32 -14.14 -3.44 5.75
C ARG A 32 -12.74 -3.64 5.17
N THR A 33 -12.60 -4.49 4.16
CA THR A 33 -11.31 -4.76 3.50
C THR A 33 -10.77 -3.50 2.82
N GLU A 34 -11.61 -2.79 2.07
CA GLU A 34 -11.25 -1.52 1.42
C GLU A 34 -10.83 -0.46 2.43
N ARG A 35 -11.56 -0.34 3.55
CA ARG A 35 -11.21 0.61 4.61
C ARG A 35 -9.87 0.28 5.27
N ALA A 36 -9.61 -1.01 5.55
CA ALA A 36 -8.35 -1.44 6.12
C ALA A 36 -7.18 -1.15 5.16
N TYR A 37 -7.35 -1.46 3.87
CA TYR A 37 -6.34 -1.20 2.85
C TYR A 37 -6.02 0.30 2.73
N ARG A 38 -7.04 1.16 2.62
CA ARG A 38 -6.83 2.63 2.58
C ARG A 38 -6.14 3.16 3.83
N LYS A 39 -6.54 2.69 5.02
CA LYS A 39 -5.93 3.09 6.30
C LYS A 39 -4.42 2.78 6.32
N ASN A 40 -4.00 1.62 5.81
CA ASN A 40 -2.58 1.27 5.76
C ASN A 40 -1.80 2.23 4.85
N ILE A 41 -2.34 2.56 3.68
CA ILE A 41 -1.69 3.48 2.74
C ILE A 41 -1.50 4.85 3.38
N GLU A 42 -2.52 5.36 4.07
CA GLU A 42 -2.44 6.62 4.82
C GLU A 42 -1.42 6.56 5.96
N GLU A 43 -1.31 5.43 6.65
CA GLU A 43 -0.32 5.22 7.69
C GLU A 43 1.11 5.19 7.13
N ILE A 44 1.34 4.48 6.02
CA ILE A 44 2.63 4.46 5.32
C ILE A 44 3.00 5.88 4.88
N ALA A 45 2.07 6.61 4.25
CA ALA A 45 2.31 7.98 3.80
C ALA A 45 2.68 8.91 4.96
N ARG A 46 1.95 8.85 6.08
CA ARG A 46 2.27 9.65 7.29
C ARG A 46 3.64 9.33 7.84
N ARG A 47 4.03 8.05 7.87
CA ARG A 47 5.35 7.63 8.35
C ARG A 47 6.47 8.12 7.44
N ILE A 48 6.29 8.05 6.13
CA ILE A 48 7.23 8.61 5.15
C ILE A 48 7.36 10.12 5.34
N ALA A 49 6.24 10.83 5.51
CA ALA A 49 6.22 12.28 5.69
C ALA A 49 6.85 12.75 7.01
N ALA A 50 6.70 11.97 8.09
CA ALA A 50 7.29 12.27 9.40
C ALA A 50 8.77 11.84 9.51
N GLY A 51 9.29 11.09 8.54
CA GLY A 51 10.67 10.58 8.58
C GLY A 51 11.71 11.69 8.50
N SER A 52 12.70 11.64 9.39
CA SER A 52 13.90 12.50 9.35
C SER A 52 15.16 11.61 9.43
N PRO A 53 16.05 11.62 8.42
CA PRO A 53 15.97 12.40 7.20
C PRO A 53 14.80 11.96 6.29
N GLN A 54 14.34 12.87 5.44
CA GLN A 54 13.21 12.60 4.55
C GLN A 54 13.52 11.40 3.63
N CYS A 55 12.57 10.47 3.54
CA CYS A 55 12.67 9.35 2.62
C CYS A 55 12.67 9.86 1.17
N ARG A 56 13.72 9.50 0.41
CA ARG A 56 13.88 9.93 -0.99
C ARG A 56 13.39 8.90 -2.01
N ILE A 57 13.43 7.62 -1.66
CA ILE A 57 13.10 6.51 -2.56
C ILE A 57 12.25 5.50 -1.78
N ALA A 58 11.07 5.19 -2.32
CA ALA A 58 10.21 4.10 -1.87
C ALA A 58 10.02 3.11 -3.01
N MET A 59 10.27 1.82 -2.75
CA MET A 59 10.16 0.77 -3.75
C MET A 59 8.95 -0.10 -3.47
N LEU A 60 8.14 -0.36 -4.50
CA LEU A 60 6.98 -1.25 -4.45
C LEU A 60 7.32 -2.53 -5.23
N ALA A 61 7.50 -3.64 -4.52
CA ALA A 61 7.80 -4.94 -5.10
C ALA A 61 6.61 -5.91 -5.00
N GLY A 62 6.57 -6.89 -5.90
CA GLY A 62 5.51 -7.91 -5.95
C GLY A 62 5.38 -8.54 -7.34
N PRO A 63 4.76 -9.73 -7.45
CA PRO A 63 4.55 -10.40 -8.74
C PRO A 63 3.66 -9.57 -9.68
N SER A 64 3.62 -9.95 -10.97
CA SER A 64 2.67 -9.34 -11.91
C SER A 64 1.24 -9.48 -11.38
N SER A 65 0.39 -8.48 -11.65
CA SER A 65 -1.01 -8.43 -11.19
C SER A 65 -1.23 -8.33 -9.66
N SER A 66 -0.20 -8.11 -8.83
CA SER A 66 -0.37 -7.94 -7.37
C SER A 66 -0.91 -6.56 -6.94
N GLY A 67 -1.24 -5.68 -7.90
CA GLY A 67 -1.76 -4.34 -7.62
C GLY A 67 -0.68 -3.29 -7.29
N LYS A 68 0.58 -3.49 -7.72
CA LYS A 68 1.69 -2.54 -7.49
C LYS A 68 1.37 -1.13 -8.00
N THR A 69 0.97 -1.01 -9.26
CA THR A 69 0.65 0.26 -9.92
C THR A 69 -0.50 0.97 -9.21
N THR A 70 -1.57 0.24 -8.89
CA THR A 70 -2.70 0.77 -8.11
C THR A 70 -2.26 1.29 -6.74
N THR A 71 -1.44 0.50 -6.04
CA THR A 71 -0.89 0.88 -4.73
C THR A 71 -0.01 2.12 -4.82
N ALA A 72 0.82 2.23 -5.87
CA ALA A 72 1.70 3.37 -6.12
C ALA A 72 0.91 4.67 -6.28
N HIS A 73 -0.16 4.65 -7.08
CA HIS A 73 -1.01 5.82 -7.26
C HIS A 73 -1.71 6.24 -5.96
N MET A 74 -2.26 5.28 -5.21
CA MET A 74 -2.91 5.58 -3.93
C MET A 74 -1.93 6.15 -2.90
N LEU A 75 -0.70 5.63 -2.86
CA LEU A 75 0.35 6.12 -1.97
C LEU A 75 0.81 7.51 -2.37
N ALA A 76 1.02 7.78 -3.65
CA ALA A 76 1.37 9.11 -4.16
C ALA A 76 0.30 10.15 -3.78
N ASP A 77 -0.98 9.81 -3.93
CA ASP A 77 -2.08 10.67 -3.50
C ASP A 77 -2.10 10.91 -1.98
N ALA A 78 -1.83 9.87 -1.18
CA ALA A 78 -1.75 10.00 0.26
C ALA A 78 -0.55 10.84 0.71
N LEU A 79 0.61 10.69 0.08
CA LEU A 79 1.81 11.52 0.32
C LEU A 79 1.52 12.98 -0.01
N ARG A 80 0.88 13.24 -1.15
CA ARG A 80 0.47 14.59 -1.54
C ARG A 80 -0.45 15.23 -0.50
N ARG A 81 -1.45 14.49 0.01
CA ARG A 81 -2.32 14.96 1.10
C ARG A 81 -1.56 15.20 2.41
N ALA A 82 -0.46 14.49 2.64
CA ALA A 82 0.43 14.67 3.79
C ALA A 82 1.49 15.76 3.58
N GLY A 83 1.45 16.52 2.47
CA GLY A 83 2.39 17.61 2.19
C GLY A 83 3.72 17.17 1.55
N VAL A 84 3.83 15.92 1.10
CA VAL A 84 5.03 15.38 0.45
C VAL A 84 4.78 15.17 -1.04
N GLY A 85 5.58 15.83 -1.87
CA GLY A 85 5.60 15.58 -3.32
C GLY A 85 6.28 14.25 -3.63
N SER A 86 5.71 13.48 -4.55
CA SER A 86 6.27 12.20 -5.01
C SER A 86 6.04 11.99 -6.50
N VAL A 87 6.98 11.32 -7.17
CA VAL A 87 6.85 10.89 -8.58
C VAL A 87 6.94 9.37 -8.61
N SER A 88 5.98 8.73 -9.29
CA SER A 88 6.01 7.28 -9.51
C SER A 88 6.84 6.97 -10.76
N LEU A 89 7.82 6.08 -10.62
CA LEU A 89 8.62 5.56 -11.72
C LEU A 89 8.30 4.07 -11.88
N SER A 90 7.74 3.70 -13.03
CA SER A 90 7.52 2.30 -13.40
C SER A 90 8.82 1.72 -13.96
N LEU A 91 9.32 0.63 -13.39
CA LEU A 91 10.48 -0.08 -13.95
C LEU A 91 10.08 -1.05 -15.07
N ASP A 92 8.79 -1.39 -15.18
CA ASP A 92 8.28 -2.23 -16.26
C ASP A 92 8.49 -1.56 -17.64
N ASP A 93 8.51 -0.22 -17.67
CA ASP A 93 8.74 0.60 -18.87
C ASP A 93 10.20 0.57 -19.34
N PHE A 94 11.12 0.06 -18.51
CA PHE A 94 12.56 -0.02 -18.78
C PHE A 94 13.06 -1.47 -18.94
N PHE A 95 12.16 -2.46 -18.91
CA PHE A 95 12.52 -3.84 -19.13
C PHE A 95 12.74 -4.11 -20.62
N LEU A 96 14.00 -4.23 -21.03
CA LEU A 96 14.39 -4.40 -22.44
C LEU A 96 14.54 -5.85 -22.92
N GLY A 97 14.32 -6.84 -22.04
CA GLY A 97 14.48 -8.27 -22.36
C GLY A 97 15.92 -8.76 -22.31
#